data_AF-A0A388QDH6-F1
#
_entry.id   AF-A0A388QDH6-F1
#
_cell.length_a   1.000
_cell.length_b   1.000
_cell.length_c   1.000
_cell.angle_alpha   90.00
_cell.angle_beta   90.00
_cell.angle_gamma   90.00
#
_symmetry.space_group_name_H-M   'P 1'
#
loop_
_entity.id
_entity.type
_entity.pdbx_description
1 polymer ?
#
loop_
_entity_poly.entity_id
_entity_poly.type
_entity_poly.pdbx_seq_one_letter_code
_entity_poly.pdbx_strand_id
1 'polypeptide(L)'
;MTINPYARLARNYREHDILNADPVKLVVLTYDAAISACGRKDLATATRAIHELIKSLDFEQGDLPARLLALYQWTSDECRSGRWDAAAEVLLELRSTWSELQKQSVAVALPAVTAIA
;
A
#
# COMPACT_ATOMS: atom_id res chain seq x y z
N MET A 1 26.20 37.66 -6.90
CA MET A 1 25.75 36.59 -5.99
C MET A 1 24.73 35.73 -6.72
N THR A 2 25.21 34.83 -7.59
CA THR A 2 24.36 33.96 -8.40
C THR A 2 24.01 32.72 -7.60
N ILE A 3 22.77 32.62 -7.14
CA ILE A 3 22.25 31.40 -6.49
C ILE A 3 22.23 30.31 -7.55
N ASN A 4 23.08 29.28 -7.35
CA ASN A 4 23.18 28.12 -8.22
C ASN A 4 21.82 27.37 -8.24
N PRO A 5 21.08 27.38 -9.37
CA PRO A 5 19.74 26.81 -9.46
C PRO A 5 19.71 25.27 -9.39
N TYR A 6 20.86 24.61 -9.51
CA TYR A 6 20.96 23.15 -9.45
C TYR A 6 20.80 22.56 -8.04
N ALA A 7 21.01 23.36 -6.98
CA ALA A 7 20.85 22.88 -5.60
C ALA A 7 19.38 22.63 -5.21
N ARG A 8 18.43 23.25 -5.92
CA ARG A 8 16.99 23.10 -5.65
C ARG A 8 16.40 21.89 -6.39
N LEU A 9 16.86 21.64 -7.61
CA LEU A 9 16.53 20.44 -8.38
C LEU A 9 17.01 19.17 -7.66
N ALA A 10 18.26 19.13 -7.20
CA ALA A 10 18.80 17.96 -6.50
C ALA A 10 18.10 17.61 -5.18
N ARG A 11 17.42 18.59 -4.54
CA ARG A 11 16.64 18.36 -3.31
C ARG A 11 15.27 17.75 -3.64
N ASN A 12 14.61 18.23 -4.70
CA ASN A 12 13.37 17.65 -5.21
C ASN A 12 13.57 16.23 -5.74
N TYR A 13 14.69 15.93 -6.41
CA TYR A 13 14.99 14.57 -6.87
C TYR A 13 15.23 13.59 -5.71
N ARG A 14 15.86 14.03 -4.60
CA ARG A 14 16.07 13.14 -3.44
C ARG A 14 14.81 12.94 -2.60
N GLU A 15 13.95 13.95 -2.48
CA GLU A 15 12.63 13.76 -1.88
C GLU A 15 11.78 12.85 -2.76
N HIS A 16 11.77 13.05 -4.08
CA HIS A 16 11.03 12.19 -5.00
C HIS A 16 11.56 10.75 -5.03
N ASP A 17 12.87 10.49 -5.01
CA ASP A 17 13.40 9.13 -5.08
C ASP A 17 13.25 8.32 -3.79
N ILE A 18 13.16 8.98 -2.62
CA ILE A 18 12.80 8.32 -1.35
C ILE A 18 11.27 8.15 -1.25
N LEU A 19 10.49 9.04 -1.88
CA LEU A 19 9.04 8.94 -2.09
C LEU A 19 8.64 7.99 -3.26
N ASN A 20 9.58 7.58 -4.11
CA ASN A 20 9.41 6.62 -5.21
C ASN A 20 9.52 5.16 -4.74
N ALA A 21 9.40 4.89 -3.44
CA ALA A 21 8.82 3.62 -3.04
C ALA A 21 7.37 3.66 -3.54
N ASP A 22 7.11 3.04 -4.70
CA ASP A 22 5.77 2.88 -5.30
C ASP A 22 4.73 2.73 -4.17
N PRO A 23 3.87 3.73 -3.92
CA PRO A 23 2.93 3.72 -2.80
C PRO A 23 2.09 2.43 -2.78
N VAL A 24 1.83 1.87 -3.96
CA VAL A 24 1.17 0.58 -4.14
C VAL A 24 2.03 -0.56 -3.59
N LYS A 25 3.35 -0.55 -3.81
CA LYS A 25 4.29 -1.52 -3.22
C LYS A 25 4.29 -1.47 -1.70
N LEU A 26 4.22 -0.29 -1.09
CA LEU A 26 4.14 -0.15 0.38
C LEU A 26 2.83 -0.74 0.91
N VAL A 27 1.71 -0.52 0.20
CA VAL A 27 0.42 -1.14 0.51
C VAL A 27 0.53 -2.67 0.41
N VAL A 28 1.07 -3.21 -0.69
CA VAL A 28 1.26 -4.67 -0.86
C VAL A 28 2.15 -5.27 0.25
N LEU A 29 3.25 -4.61 0.61
CA LEU A 29 4.12 -5.07 1.72
C LEU A 29 3.40 -5.06 3.07
N THR A 30 2.52 -4.08 3.29
CA THR A 30 1.73 -3.99 4.52
C THR A 30 0.69 -5.13 4.58
N TYR A 31 0.08 -5.49 3.44
CA TYR A 31 -0.75 -6.68 3.34
C TYR A 31 0.04 -7.97 3.62
N ASP A 32 1.23 -8.12 3.06
CA ASP A 32 2.08 -9.29 3.31
C ASP A 32 2.44 -9.45 4.80
N ALA A 33 2.73 -8.32 5.47
CA ALA A 33 2.95 -8.30 6.91
C ALA A 33 1.70 -8.71 7.72
N ALA A 34 0.51 -8.23 7.32
CA ALA A 34 -0.75 -8.59 7.95
C ALA A 34 -1.06 -10.09 7.79
N ILE A 35 -0.93 -10.64 6.57
CA ILE A 35 -1.16 -12.06 6.26
C ILE A 35 -0.16 -12.94 7.03
N SER A 36 1.11 -12.57 7.05
CA SER A 36 2.14 -13.28 7.83
C SER A 36 1.84 -13.26 9.32
N ALA A 37 1.33 -12.14 9.85
CA ALA A 37 0.90 -12.03 11.24
C ALA A 37 -0.31 -12.93 11.55
N CYS A 38 -1.29 -13.03 10.64
CA CYS A 38 -2.40 -13.97 10.76
C CYS A 38 -1.91 -15.42 10.83
N GLY A 39 -0.98 -15.81 9.95
CA GLY A 39 -0.39 -17.16 9.97
C GLY A 39 0.39 -17.47 11.25
N ARG A 40 1.00 -16.46 11.88
CA ARG A 40 1.68 -16.56 13.18
C ARG A 40 0.75 -16.36 14.37
N LYS A 41 -0.53 -16.05 14.14
CA LYS A 41 -1.53 -15.70 15.17
C LYS A 41 -1.08 -14.53 16.06
N ASP A 42 -0.34 -13.59 15.48
CA ASP A 42 0.18 -12.41 16.16
C ASP A 42 -0.82 -11.25 16.03
N LEU A 43 -1.70 -11.12 17.02
CA LEU A 43 -2.74 -10.10 17.04
C LEU A 43 -2.17 -8.68 17.01
N ALA A 44 -1.06 -8.44 17.70
CA ALA A 44 -0.47 -7.11 17.81
C ALA A 44 0.07 -6.65 16.46
N THR A 45 0.82 -7.52 15.77
CA THR A 45 1.35 -7.22 14.43
C THR A 45 0.22 -7.13 13.40
N ALA A 46 -0.77 -8.02 13.44
CA ALA A 46 -1.91 -7.98 12.51
C ALA A 46 -2.71 -6.69 12.64
N THR A 47 -3.10 -6.33 13.86
CA THR A 47 -3.88 -5.10 14.12
C THR A 47 -3.11 -3.85 13.74
N ARG A 48 -1.79 -3.81 13.99
CA ARG A 48 -0.94 -2.70 13.57
C ARG A 48 -0.90 -2.58 12.05
N ALA A 49 -0.65 -3.65 11.32
CA ALA A 49 -0.59 -3.64 9.87
C ALA A 49 -1.94 -3.21 9.25
N ILE A 50 -3.05 -3.72 9.76
CA ILE A 50 -4.40 -3.34 9.33
C ILE A 50 -4.67 -1.84 9.57
N HIS A 51 -4.25 -1.29 10.72
CA HIS A 51 -4.37 0.14 10.97
C HIS A 51 -3.54 1.00 10.00
N GLU A 52 -2.35 0.56 9.62
CA GLU A 52 -1.55 1.27 8.62
C GLU A 52 -2.24 1.25 7.24
N LEU A 53 -2.88 0.14 6.86
CA LEU A 53 -3.72 0.08 5.65
C LEU A 53 -4.90 1.06 5.73
N ILE A 54 -5.60 1.14 6.87
CA ILE A 54 -6.69 2.11 7.08
C ILE A 54 -6.22 3.54 6.91
N LYS A 55 -5.05 3.89 7.47
CA LYS A 55 -4.47 5.24 7.34
C LYS A 55 -4.08 5.60 5.90
N SER A 56 -3.84 4.60 5.06
CA SER A 56 -3.53 4.81 3.63
C SER A 56 -4.76 5.07 2.76
N LEU A 57 -5.97 4.89 3.29
CA LEU A 57 -7.21 5.14 2.55
C LEU A 57 -7.44 6.64 2.33
N ASP A 58 -7.71 7.00 1.09
CA ASP A 58 -8.11 8.36 0.71
C ASP A 58 -9.64 8.50 0.79
N PHE A 59 -10.14 9.07 1.89
CA PHE A 59 -11.58 9.27 2.13
C PHE A 59 -12.21 10.38 1.28
N GLU A 60 -11.44 11.13 0.48
CA GLU A 60 -12.00 12.12 -0.44
C GLU A 60 -12.51 11.48 -1.75
N GLN A 61 -12.13 10.22 -2.04
CA GLN A 61 -12.55 9.47 -3.23
C GLN A 61 -13.91 8.73 -3.10
N GLY A 62 -14.94 9.39 -2.56
CA GLY A 62 -16.30 8.85 -2.53
C GLY A 62 -16.49 7.68 -1.55
N ASP A 63 -17.32 6.69 -1.90
CA ASP A 63 -17.81 5.68 -0.94
C ASP A 63 -16.90 4.45 -0.76
N LEU A 64 -15.95 4.22 -1.68
CA LEU A 64 -15.06 3.05 -1.65
C LEU A 64 -14.20 2.95 -0.37
N PRO A 65 -13.57 4.04 0.12
CA PRO A 65 -12.80 4.05 1.37
C PRO A 65 -13.62 3.60 2.58
N ALA A 66 -14.89 4.02 2.67
CA ALA A 66 -15.77 3.64 3.76
C ALA A 66 -16.09 2.13 3.75
N ARG A 67 -16.23 1.53 2.57
CA ARG A 67 -16.43 0.07 2.42
C ARG A 67 -15.16 -0.71 2.78
N LEU A 68 -13.99 -0.23 2.36
CA LEU A 68 -12.70 -0.84 2.72
C LEU A 68 -12.44 -0.75 4.23
N LEU A 69 -12.78 0.38 4.86
CA LEU A 69 -12.68 0.54 6.31
C LEU A 69 -13.51 -0.53 7.05
N ALA A 70 -14.74 -0.79 6.61
CA ALA A 70 -15.59 -1.82 7.21
C ALA A 70 -14.98 -3.23 7.07
N LEU A 71 -14.36 -3.56 5.92
CA LEU A 71 -13.66 -4.84 5.72
C LEU A 71 -12.42 -4.97 6.61
N TYR A 72 -11.66 -3.90 6.80
CA TYR A 72 -10.50 -3.87 7.70
C TYR A 72 -10.88 -4.00 9.18
N GLN A 73 -12.00 -3.40 9.58
CA GLN A 73 -12.55 -3.57 10.92
C GLN A 73 -12.98 -5.02 11.14
N TRP A 74 -13.73 -5.60 10.20
CA TRP A 74 -14.16 -6.99 10.25
C TRP A 74 -12.97 -7.97 10.34
N THR A 75 -11.93 -7.79 9.53
CA THR A 75 -10.72 -8.63 9.58
C THR A 75 -10.00 -8.53 10.93
N SER A 76 -9.97 -7.34 11.55
CA SER A 76 -9.42 -7.16 12.90
C SER A 76 -10.24 -7.91 13.96
N ASP A 77 -11.57 -7.93 13.82
CA ASP A 77 -12.47 -8.62 14.75
C ASP A 77 -12.41 -10.15 14.60
N GLU A 78 -12.24 -10.65 13.38
CA GLU A 78 -11.99 -12.07 13.12
C GLU A 78 -10.64 -12.52 13.71
N CYS A 79 -9.59 -11.69 13.59
CA CYS A 79 -8.31 -11.93 14.28
C CYS A 79 -8.49 -12.03 15.80
N ARG A 80 -9.27 -11.13 16.42
CA ARG A 80 -9.59 -11.17 17.86
C ARG A 80 -10.40 -12.40 18.25
N SER A 81 -11.28 -12.85 17.35
CA SER A 81 -12.12 -14.05 17.53
C SER A 81 -11.35 -15.35 17.27
N GLY A 82 -10.05 -15.27 16.92
CA GLY A 82 -9.20 -16.42 16.65
C GLY A 82 -9.43 -17.07 15.27
N ARG A 83 -10.22 -16.43 14.40
CA ARG A 83 -10.53 -16.88 13.05
C ARG A 83 -9.53 -16.31 12.04
N TRP A 84 -8.28 -16.68 12.26
CA TRP A 84 -7.12 -16.15 11.51
C TRP A 84 -7.18 -16.48 10.02
N ASP A 85 -7.67 -17.67 9.66
CA ASP A 85 -7.73 -18.13 8.27
C ASP A 85 -8.71 -17.29 7.44
N ALA A 86 -9.90 -17.01 7.99
CA ALA A 86 -10.89 -16.15 7.35
C ALA A 86 -10.37 -14.71 7.15
N ALA A 87 -9.66 -14.19 8.15
CA ALA A 87 -9.02 -12.88 8.03
C ALA A 87 -7.92 -12.86 6.97
N ALA A 88 -7.08 -13.91 6.92
CA ALA A 88 -6.01 -14.03 5.94
C ALA A 88 -6.53 -14.17 4.51
N GLU A 89 -7.62 -14.91 4.30
CA GLU A 89 -8.25 -15.11 2.99
C GLU A 89 -8.71 -13.78 2.37
N VAL A 90 -9.45 -12.97 3.15
CA VAL A 90 -9.90 -11.65 2.69
C VAL A 90 -8.73 -10.69 2.42
N LEU A 91 -7.71 -10.69 3.29
CA LEU A 91 -6.51 -9.88 3.08
C LEU A 91 -5.75 -10.30 1.82
N LEU A 92 -5.70 -11.59 1.51
CA LEU A 92 -5.03 -12.13 0.32
C LEU A 92 -5.77 -11.74 -0.98
N GLU A 93 -7.09 -11.79 -0.99
CA GLU A 93 -7.90 -11.38 -2.14
C GLU A 93 -7.70 -9.88 -2.45
N LEU A 94 -7.76 -9.04 -1.40
CA LEU A 94 -7.51 -7.61 -1.54
C LEU A 94 -6.08 -7.35 -2.03
N ARG A 95 -5.07 -8.00 -1.45
CA ARG A 95 -3.67 -7.91 -1.87
C ARG A 95 -3.46 -8.28 -3.34
N SER A 96 -4.20 -9.27 -3.84
CA SER A 96 -4.15 -9.67 -5.24
C SER A 96 -4.67 -8.57 -6.18
N THR A 97 -5.75 -7.89 -5.77
CA THR A 97 -6.28 -6.71 -6.50
C THR A 97 -5.26 -5.57 -6.56
N TRP A 98 -4.62 -5.25 -5.43
CA TRP A 98 -3.57 -4.22 -5.39
C TRP A 98 -2.33 -4.58 -6.19
N SER A 99 -1.95 -5.86 -6.20
CA SER A 99 -0.83 -6.35 -7.03
C SER A 99 -1.15 -6.23 -8.53
N GLU A 100 -2.40 -6.42 -8.94
CA GLU A 100 -2.80 -6.22 -10.33
C GLU A 100 -2.76 -4.74 -10.73
N LEU A 101 -3.23 -3.84 -9.86
CA LEU A 101 -3.08 -2.39 -10.05
C LEU A 101 -1.61 -1.98 -10.15
N GLN A 102 -0.72 -2.58 -9.36
CA GLN A 102 0.73 -2.34 -9.45
C GLN A 102 1.30 -2.71 -10.83
N LYS A 103 0.92 -3.86 -11.39
CA LYS A 103 1.39 -4.26 -12.72
C LYS A 103 0.91 -3.28 -13.79
N GLN A 104 -0.29 -2.73 -13.64
CA GLN A 104 -0.87 -1.74 -14.55
C GLN A 104 -0.24 -0.35 -14.40
N SER A 105 0.10 0.09 -13.18
CA SER A 105 0.79 1.37 -12.95
C SER A 105 2.22 1.36 -13.52
N VAL A 106 2.91 0.23 -13.43
CA VAL A 106 4.23 0.01 -14.05
C VAL A 106 4.13 -0.02 -15.59
N ALA A 107 3.03 -0.55 -16.15
CA ALA A 107 2.83 -0.57 -17.60
C ALA A 107 2.60 0.82 -18.21
N VAL A 108 2.01 1.77 -17.46
CA VAL A 108 1.82 3.16 -17.91
C VAL A 108 3.13 3.97 -17.89
N ALA A 109 4.13 3.58 -17.09
CA ALA A 109 5.41 4.29 -17.01
C ALA A 109 6.41 3.94 -18.16
N LEU A 110 6.13 2.91 -18.97
CA LEU A 110 7.07 2.36 -19.96
C LEU A 110 6.66 2.45 -21.45
N PRO A 111 6.07 3.56 -21.95
CA PRO A 111 6.20 3.87 -23.38
C PRO A 111 6.94 5.19 -23.71
N ALA A 112 7.46 5.95 -22.74
CA ALA A 112 8.07 7.25 -23.04
C ALA A 112 9.59 7.22 -23.33
N VAL A 113 10.31 6.13 -23.06
CA VAL A 113 11.78 6.02 -23.21
C VAL A 113 12.19 5.05 -24.34
N THR A 114 11.41 4.97 -25.42
CA THR A 114 11.84 4.20 -26.61
C THR A 114 11.54 4.89 -27.93
N ALA A 115 11.26 6.19 -27.93
CA ALA A 115 10.99 6.95 -29.16
C ALA A 115 12.05 8.04 -29.41
N ILE A 116 13.33 7.76 -29.16
CA ILE A 116 14.44 8.54 -29.71
C ILE A 116 15.65 7.60 -29.94
N ALA A 117 15.65 6.89 -31.07
CA ALA A 117 16.85 6.36 -31.72
C ALA A 117 16.57 6.13 -33.20
#